data_AF-A0A9N9XXL6-F1
#
_entry.id   AF-A0A9N9XXL6-F1
#
_cell.length_a   1.000
_cell.length_b   1.000
_cell.length_c   1.000
_cell.angle_alpha   90.00
_cell.angle_beta   90.00
_cell.angle_gamma   90.00
#
_symmetry.space_group_name_H-M   'P 1'
#
loop_
_entity.id
_entity.type
_entity.pdbx_description
1 polymer ?
#
loop_
_entity_poly.entity_id
_entity_poly.type
_entity_poly.pdbx_seq_one_letter_code
_entity_poly.pdbx_strand_id
1 'polypeptide(L)'
;MEHTFPLQSLPLEVQCFIIQFLDPIALISLSQTGRFYRQLIRPGRTEQIERLLALECLAKYGGERPILHPDVDQAVAGPDWHRDAWPEHHRWACAACLRLLPHSHFDNHSLLRRRNRKPLPDSPEATPLTSWQPGTGQNARRWHQQRQAAGAGARNNPPRDSQQLGWARARRKCNECKFQRGEFLHTWLEWEYKFPRGTPAVPIQTSRRLAFNSVLDRFFTGLEGSLESGPRPFPLRRNTSTGESVGEQTWTMYMMRCPGCERWQEQRAFRIGGQSNRWRPMAQGEGLLRYALLSSDPDIQLVLDEMRCNHCFVREHGRDALGKTLLRFLGRVIEQLSLEARQQLEQGWCTTVHNHIPKPYVKQVREMLERYWRGDYEMRRGLLCMTYSHAATLRVLYEEFKTMWTMMRTHPDFVEEKFLEDTDFMAWLNCYHEPEAIYFWLREVEREVERNPDMLVAWALGRDGASLA
;
A
#
# COMPACT_ATOMS: atom_id res chain seq x y z
N MET A 1 45.44 36.69 11.84
CA MET A 1 45.60 36.19 10.46
C MET A 1 45.60 34.68 10.54
N GLU A 2 44.47 34.04 10.25
CA GLU A 2 44.41 32.58 10.14
C GLU A 2 45.17 32.19 8.86
N HIS A 3 46.31 31.53 9.02
CA HIS A 3 47.04 30.95 7.91
C HIS A 3 46.26 29.74 7.38
N THR A 4 45.37 29.95 6.40
CA THR A 4 44.79 28.85 5.65
C THR A 4 45.85 28.27 4.73
N PHE A 5 46.45 27.14 5.14
CA PHE A 5 47.33 26.36 4.27
C PHE A 5 46.50 25.64 3.21
N PRO A 6 46.66 25.95 1.91
CA PRO A 6 45.88 25.31 0.86
C PRO A 6 46.23 23.82 0.78
N LEU A 7 45.23 22.93 0.68
CA LEU A 7 45.48 21.50 0.50
C LEU A 7 46.40 21.20 -0.70
N GLN A 8 46.37 22.07 -1.72
CA GLN A 8 47.22 21.98 -2.93
C GLN A 8 48.71 22.18 -2.66
N SER A 9 49.09 22.86 -1.57
CA SER A 9 50.49 23.11 -1.24
C SER A 9 51.16 21.93 -0.52
N LEU A 10 50.41 20.89 -0.18
CA LEU A 10 50.95 19.68 0.45
C LEU A 10 51.55 18.73 -0.61
N PRO A 11 52.52 17.87 -0.24
CA PRO A 11 52.98 16.80 -1.12
C PRO A 11 51.83 15.89 -1.56
N LEU A 12 51.92 15.35 -2.78
CA LEU A 12 50.85 14.55 -3.40
C LEU A 12 50.44 13.35 -2.53
N GLU A 13 51.41 12.73 -1.88
CA GLU A 13 51.23 11.59 -0.98
C GLU A 13 50.36 11.97 0.22
N VAL A 14 50.60 13.15 0.79
CA VAL A 14 49.84 13.70 1.91
C VAL A 14 48.43 14.07 1.46
N GLN A 15 48.29 14.65 0.27
CA GLN A 15 46.97 14.93 -0.31
C GLN A 15 46.17 13.64 -0.50
N CYS A 16 46.77 12.61 -1.11
CA CYS A 16 46.15 11.30 -1.29
C CYS A 16 45.77 10.66 0.05
N PHE A 17 46.63 10.76 1.07
CA PHE A 17 46.34 10.27 2.42
C PHE A 17 45.12 10.98 3.01
N ILE A 18 45.05 12.31 2.95
CA ILE A 18 43.92 13.09 3.46
C ILE A 18 42.62 12.71 2.73
N ILE A 19 42.67 12.56 1.40
CA ILE A 19 41.49 12.23 0.59
C ILE A 19 40.85 10.90 1.00
N GLN A 20 41.64 9.92 1.46
CA GLN A 20 41.13 8.62 1.95
C GLN A 20 40.26 8.74 3.22
N PHE A 21 40.33 9.86 3.94
CA PHE A 21 39.52 10.11 5.14
C PHE A 21 38.28 10.97 4.85
N LEU A 22 38.03 11.31 3.59
CA LEU A 22 36.81 12.00 3.21
C LEU A 22 35.61 11.05 3.19
N ASP A 23 34.44 11.56 3.55
CA ASP A 23 33.19 10.88 3.23
C ASP A 23 32.92 10.95 1.70
N PRO A 24 32.08 10.07 1.15
CA PRO A 24 31.77 10.04 -0.27
C PRO A 24 31.19 11.35 -0.84
N ILE A 25 30.50 12.16 -0.04
CA ILE A 25 29.97 13.46 -0.47
C ILE A 25 31.12 14.47 -0.60
N ALA A 26 31.98 14.54 0.42
CA ALA A 26 33.16 15.41 0.41
C ALA A 26 34.14 15.03 -0.71
N LEU A 27 34.38 13.74 -0.97
CA LEU A 27 35.23 13.27 -2.07
C LEU A 27 34.80 13.85 -3.42
N ILE A 28 33.53 13.67 -3.77
CA ILE A 28 33.02 14.15 -5.06
C ILE A 28 32.99 15.67 -5.08
N SER A 29 32.65 16.32 -3.96
CA SER A 29 32.68 17.79 -3.87
C SER A 29 34.10 18.31 -4.12
N LEU A 30 35.12 17.70 -3.52
CA LEU A 30 36.53 18.03 -3.75
C LEU A 30 36.94 17.80 -5.21
N SER A 31 36.50 16.71 -5.84
CA SER A 31 36.76 16.47 -7.27
C SER A 31 36.15 17.53 -8.20
N GLN A 32 35.16 18.29 -7.71
CA GLN A 32 34.47 19.34 -8.45
C GLN A 32 35.07 20.73 -8.24
N THR A 33 35.91 20.95 -7.22
CA THR A 33 36.48 22.28 -6.92
C THR A 33 37.51 22.75 -7.93
N GLY A 34 38.16 21.85 -8.67
CA GLY A 34 39.18 22.23 -9.66
C GLY A 34 39.66 21.08 -10.55
N ARG A 35 40.33 21.43 -11.67
CA ARG A 35 40.86 20.44 -12.63
C ARG A 35 41.88 19.49 -11.99
N PHE A 36 42.73 20.01 -11.10
CA PHE A 36 43.73 19.23 -10.39
C PHE A 36 43.08 18.08 -9.59
N TYR A 37 42.15 18.38 -8.68
CA TYR A 37 41.47 17.36 -7.88
C TYR A 37 40.60 16.42 -8.72
N ARG A 38 39.98 16.92 -9.79
CA ARG A 38 39.26 16.06 -10.74
C ARG A 38 40.18 15.02 -11.37
N GLN A 39 41.38 15.42 -11.77
CA GLN A 39 42.38 14.55 -12.38
C GLN A 39 43.08 13.64 -11.38
N LEU A 40 43.19 14.06 -10.12
CA LEU A 40 43.74 13.26 -9.04
C LEU A 40 42.76 12.16 -8.60
N ILE A 41 41.52 12.54 -8.31
CA ILE A 41 40.51 11.64 -7.77
C ILE A 41 39.91 10.75 -8.86
N ARG A 42 39.60 11.32 -10.04
CA ARG A 42 38.94 10.64 -11.18
C ARG A 42 37.77 9.74 -10.74
N PRO A 43 36.73 10.32 -10.12
CA PRO A 43 35.65 9.52 -9.53
C PRO A 43 34.94 8.69 -10.59
N GLY A 44 34.95 7.38 -10.41
CA GLY A 44 34.26 6.43 -11.25
C GLY A 44 32.82 6.23 -10.81
N ARG A 45 32.20 5.18 -11.35
CA ARG A 45 30.81 4.83 -11.04
C ARG A 45 30.64 4.43 -9.58
N THR A 46 31.60 3.74 -9.00
CA THR A 46 31.55 3.27 -7.61
C THR A 46 31.46 4.45 -6.65
N GLU A 47 32.35 5.43 -6.80
CA GLU A 47 32.40 6.62 -5.95
C GLU A 47 31.12 7.46 -6.09
N GLN A 48 30.54 7.52 -7.29
CA GLN A 48 29.25 8.18 -7.51
C GLN A 48 28.09 7.46 -6.81
N ILE A 49 28.09 6.12 -6.78
CA ILE A 49 27.11 5.33 -6.03
C ILE A 49 27.29 5.57 -4.53
N GLU A 50 28.51 5.53 -4.02
CA GLU A 50 28.80 5.79 -2.61
C GLU A 50 28.30 7.16 -2.17
N ARG A 51 28.53 8.20 -2.98
CA ARG A 51 27.96 9.52 -2.73
C ARG A 51 26.45 9.50 -2.64
N LEU A 52 25.76 8.84 -3.57
CA LEU A 52 24.29 8.79 -3.54
C LEU A 52 23.76 8.04 -2.31
N LEU A 53 24.45 6.97 -1.91
CA LEU A 53 24.13 6.20 -0.71
C LEU A 53 24.38 6.99 0.59
N ALA A 54 25.37 7.88 0.59
CA ALA A 54 25.59 8.81 1.70
C ALA A 54 24.52 9.92 1.70
N LEU A 55 24.19 10.50 0.54
CA LEU A 55 23.17 11.54 0.43
C LEU A 55 21.79 11.07 0.90
N GLU A 56 21.36 9.85 0.57
CA GLU A 56 20.06 9.32 1.02
C GLU A 56 19.94 9.10 2.54
N CYS A 57 21.06 9.16 3.27
CA CYS A 57 21.12 9.06 4.73
C CYS A 57 21.04 10.43 5.42
N LEU A 58 21.29 11.54 4.71
CA LEU A 58 21.17 12.89 5.28
C LEU A 58 19.70 13.22 5.55
N ALA A 59 19.38 13.85 6.68
CA ALA A 59 18.01 14.23 7.03
C ALA A 59 17.26 14.95 5.89
N LYS A 60 17.94 15.85 5.16
CA LYS A 60 17.40 16.60 4.01
C LYS A 60 16.82 15.74 2.89
N TYR A 61 17.45 14.60 2.58
CA TYR A 61 17.03 13.71 1.48
C TYR A 61 16.50 12.37 1.97
N GLY A 62 16.81 12.04 3.21
CA GLY A 62 16.59 10.76 3.82
C GLY A 62 15.24 10.64 4.51
N GLY A 63 14.79 11.77 5.06
CA GLY A 63 13.59 11.92 5.86
C GLY A 63 13.65 11.15 7.19
N GLU A 64 12.64 11.32 8.03
CA GLU A 64 12.51 10.58 9.29
C GLU A 64 12.31 9.07 9.04
N ARG A 65 13.07 8.21 9.73
CA ARG A 65 13.00 6.77 9.46
C ARG A 65 11.60 6.20 9.73
N PRO A 66 11.06 5.32 8.86
CA PRO A 66 9.85 4.59 9.18
C PRO A 66 10.10 3.67 10.38
N ILE A 67 9.15 3.61 11.31
CA ILE A 67 9.14 2.63 12.40
C ILE A 67 8.85 1.26 11.78
N LEU A 68 9.78 0.31 11.91
CA LEU A 68 9.68 -1.02 11.31
C LEU A 68 9.67 -2.07 12.43
N HIS A 69 8.91 -3.16 12.26
CA HIS A 69 8.95 -4.26 13.24
C HIS A 69 10.38 -4.86 13.26
N PRO A 70 10.90 -5.25 14.44
CA PRO A 70 12.21 -5.88 14.54
C PRO A 70 12.29 -7.21 13.77
N ASP A 71 11.25 -8.04 13.90
CA ASP A 71 11.31 -9.47 13.51
C ASP A 71 10.66 -9.81 12.18
N VAL A 72 9.90 -8.88 11.62
CA VAL A 72 9.24 -9.07 10.34
C VAL A 72 9.87 -8.05 9.40
N ASP A 73 10.32 -8.48 8.21
CA ASP A 73 10.73 -7.59 7.11
C ASP A 73 9.52 -6.79 6.56
N GLN A 74 8.63 -6.34 7.45
CA GLN A 74 7.35 -5.70 7.24
C GLN A 74 7.26 -4.48 8.16
N ALA A 75 6.65 -3.41 7.65
CA ALA A 75 6.25 -2.28 8.48
C ALA A 75 4.96 -2.68 9.24
N VAL A 76 4.94 -2.51 10.56
CA VAL A 76 3.83 -2.89 11.47
C VAL A 76 2.56 -2.12 11.14
N ALA A 77 2.76 -0.82 10.98
CA ALA A 77 1.98 0.08 10.16
C ALA A 77 3.01 0.65 9.20
N GLY A 78 2.68 0.84 7.92
CA GLY A 78 3.53 1.68 7.09
C GLY A 78 3.77 3.03 7.79
N PRO A 79 4.88 3.74 7.53
CA PRO A 79 4.86 5.19 7.77
C PRO A 79 3.57 5.75 7.16
N ASP A 80 3.01 6.81 7.72
CA ASP A 80 1.86 7.47 7.09
C ASP A 80 2.29 8.02 5.73
N TRP A 81 2.15 7.20 4.69
CA TRP A 81 2.52 7.50 3.32
C TRP A 81 1.66 8.62 2.74
N HIS A 82 0.64 9.07 3.47
CA HIS A 82 -0.26 10.16 3.13
C HIS A 82 0.11 11.48 3.79
N ARG A 83 1.14 11.54 4.64
CA ARG A 83 1.73 12.84 5.01
C ARG A 83 2.41 13.41 3.77
N ASP A 84 1.91 14.56 3.31
CA ASP A 84 2.42 15.34 2.15
C ASP A 84 3.95 15.58 2.16
N ALA A 85 4.57 15.44 3.33
CA ALA A 85 6.02 15.59 3.54
C ALA A 85 6.85 14.36 3.13
N TRP A 86 6.26 13.17 3.04
CA TRP A 86 7.02 11.91 2.91
C TRP A 86 7.77 11.80 1.57
N PRO A 87 7.13 12.01 0.41
CA PRO A 87 7.80 11.75 -0.85
C PRO A 87 8.73 12.89 -1.28
N GLU A 88 8.57 14.09 -0.72
CA GLU A 88 9.54 15.18 -0.81
C GLU A 88 10.82 14.89 0.00
N HIS A 89 10.69 14.39 1.23
CA HIS A 89 11.81 14.23 2.15
C HIS A 89 12.44 12.83 2.19
N HIS A 90 11.78 11.80 1.67
CA HIS A 90 12.32 10.43 1.65
C HIS A 90 12.66 10.04 0.22
N ARG A 91 13.96 10.09 -0.10
CA ARG A 91 14.51 9.65 -1.38
C ARG A 91 15.40 8.43 -1.19
N TRP A 92 15.50 7.62 -2.23
CA TRP A 92 16.33 6.43 -2.29
C TRP A 92 17.22 6.49 -3.54
N ALA A 93 18.49 6.14 -3.37
CA ALA A 93 19.45 6.07 -4.46
C ALA A 93 19.17 4.91 -5.43
N CYS A 94 19.10 5.21 -6.71
CA CYS A 94 19.17 4.21 -7.77
C CYS A 94 20.61 4.11 -8.27
N ALA A 95 21.25 2.94 -8.06
CA ALA A 95 22.61 2.70 -8.50
C ALA A 95 22.75 2.52 -10.02
N ALA A 96 21.63 2.46 -10.76
CA ALA A 96 21.61 2.38 -12.23
C ALA A 96 21.59 3.77 -12.88
N CYS A 97 20.58 4.60 -12.60
CA CYS A 97 20.48 5.94 -13.19
C CYS A 97 21.19 7.03 -12.39
N LEU A 98 21.78 6.68 -11.24
CA LEU A 98 22.51 7.60 -10.37
C LEU A 98 21.67 8.79 -9.90
N ARG A 99 20.38 8.54 -9.61
CA ARG A 99 19.44 9.54 -9.10
C ARG A 99 18.91 9.14 -7.72
N LEU A 100 18.61 10.16 -6.91
CA LEU A 100 17.76 10.03 -5.73
C LEU A 100 16.30 10.15 -6.17
N LEU A 101 15.50 9.13 -5.89
CA LEU A 101 14.11 9.04 -6.35
C LEU A 101 13.18 8.71 -5.17
N PRO A 102 11.89 9.11 -5.20
CA PRO A 102 10.94 8.72 -4.17
C PRO A 102 10.64 7.21 -4.22
N HIS A 103 10.04 6.68 -3.15
CA HIS A 103 9.79 5.24 -3.04
C HIS A 103 8.88 4.71 -4.16
N SER A 104 8.00 5.55 -4.70
CA SER A 104 7.07 5.20 -5.80
C SER A 104 7.80 4.71 -7.06
N HIS A 105 9.09 5.03 -7.21
CA HIS A 105 9.94 4.54 -8.29
C HIS A 105 10.60 3.18 -7.98
N PHE A 106 10.33 2.55 -6.85
CA PHE A 106 10.96 1.28 -6.46
C PHE A 106 9.92 0.22 -6.11
N ASP A 107 10.41 -0.99 -5.90
CA ASP A 107 9.66 -2.04 -5.21
C ASP A 107 9.76 -1.78 -3.71
N ASN A 108 8.69 -1.28 -3.10
CA ASN A 108 8.67 -0.96 -1.68
C ASN A 108 8.94 -2.18 -0.80
N HIS A 109 8.49 -3.37 -1.20
CA HIS A 109 8.76 -4.59 -0.43
C HIS A 109 10.27 -4.87 -0.44
N SER A 110 10.94 -4.71 -1.58
CA SER A 110 12.39 -4.86 -1.68
C SER A 110 13.14 -3.75 -0.95
N LEU A 111 12.69 -2.49 -1.02
CA LEU A 111 13.26 -1.35 -0.29
C LEU A 111 13.30 -1.61 1.22
N LEU A 112 12.23 -2.18 1.74
CA LEU A 112 12.04 -2.44 3.16
C LEU A 112 12.60 -3.79 3.61
N ARG A 113 13.39 -4.52 2.82
CA ARG A 113 14.15 -5.68 3.32
C ARG A 113 15.42 -5.22 4.03
N ARG A 114 15.81 -5.84 5.15
CA ARG A 114 17.04 -5.52 5.91
C ARG A 114 18.24 -5.15 5.02
N ARG A 115 18.55 -5.97 4.00
CA ARG A 115 19.68 -5.75 3.07
C ARG A 115 19.61 -4.46 2.23
N ASN A 116 18.44 -3.88 1.99
CA ASN A 116 18.23 -2.72 1.12
C ASN A 116 17.77 -1.46 1.88
N ARG A 117 17.44 -1.59 3.17
CA ARG A 117 17.07 -0.48 4.05
C ARG A 117 18.23 0.50 4.21
N LYS A 118 17.90 1.77 4.45
CA LYS A 118 18.88 2.77 4.90
C LYS A 118 19.47 2.33 6.25
N PRO A 119 20.74 2.62 6.57
CA PRO A 119 21.39 2.33 7.86
C PRO A 119 20.83 3.23 8.97
N LEU A 120 21.18 2.91 10.22
CA LEU A 120 20.79 3.71 11.39
C LEU A 120 21.63 5.00 11.38
N PRO A 121 21.07 6.20 11.65
CA PRO A 121 21.81 7.47 11.56
C PRO A 121 23.14 7.48 12.34
N ASP A 122 23.15 6.84 13.51
CA ASP A 122 24.33 6.77 14.38
C ASP A 122 25.18 5.51 14.16
N SER A 123 24.87 4.69 13.14
CA SER A 123 25.66 3.51 12.83
C SER A 123 26.83 3.84 11.89
N PRO A 124 27.95 3.10 11.98
CA PRO A 124 29.10 3.29 11.10
C PRO A 124 28.75 3.22 9.60
N GLU A 125 27.67 2.52 9.24
CA GLU A 125 27.20 2.38 7.87
C GLU A 125 26.46 3.62 7.34
N ALA A 126 26.02 4.55 8.20
CA ALA A 126 25.39 5.82 7.81
C ALA A 126 26.40 6.93 7.53
N THR A 127 27.60 6.84 8.13
CA THR A 127 28.72 7.76 7.91
C THR A 127 29.93 7.04 7.29
N PRO A 128 29.75 6.40 6.11
CA PRO A 128 30.85 5.67 5.50
C PRO A 128 31.96 6.63 5.08
N LEU A 129 33.20 6.20 5.20
CA LEU A 129 34.31 6.79 4.47
C LEU A 129 34.29 6.32 3.01
N THR A 130 34.93 7.08 2.13
CA THR A 130 35.08 6.67 0.75
C THR A 130 35.90 5.39 0.60
N SER A 131 35.56 4.57 -0.40
CA SER A 131 36.41 3.47 -0.85
C SER A 131 37.56 3.89 -1.76
N TRP A 132 37.64 5.18 -2.10
CA TRP A 132 38.64 5.71 -3.01
C TRP A 132 40.06 5.40 -2.53
N GLN A 133 40.91 5.00 -3.47
CA GLN A 133 42.34 4.78 -3.24
C GLN A 133 43.17 5.37 -4.38
N PRO A 134 44.38 5.88 -4.08
CA PRO A 134 45.35 6.24 -5.09
C PRO A 134 45.91 4.97 -5.76
N GLY A 135 45.72 4.84 -7.07
CA GLY A 135 46.27 3.74 -7.89
C GLY A 135 45.31 2.56 -8.17
N THR A 136 45.73 1.64 -9.04
CA THR A 136 44.87 0.60 -9.65
C THR A 136 44.34 -0.44 -8.66
N GLY A 137 43.06 -0.34 -8.29
CA GLY A 137 42.05 -1.40 -8.09
C GLY A 137 42.22 -2.46 -6.99
N GLN A 138 43.42 -3.01 -6.77
CA GLN A 138 43.63 -4.15 -5.85
C GLN A 138 43.85 -3.71 -4.40
N ASN A 139 44.42 -2.53 -4.17
CA ASN A 139 44.72 -2.02 -2.82
C ASN A 139 43.47 -1.54 -2.06
N ALA A 140 42.41 -1.10 -2.76
CA ALA A 140 41.15 -0.66 -2.16
C ALA A 140 40.39 -1.76 -1.43
N ARG A 141 40.38 -2.98 -1.98
CA ARG A 141 39.75 -4.13 -1.32
C ARG A 141 40.51 -4.56 -0.07
N ARG A 142 41.85 -4.58 -0.11
CA ARG A 142 42.70 -4.88 1.05
C ARG A 142 42.54 -3.85 2.16
N TRP A 143 42.50 -2.56 1.84
CA TRP A 143 42.30 -1.49 2.83
C TRP A 143 40.94 -1.59 3.53
N HIS A 144 39.85 -1.82 2.77
CA HIS A 144 38.53 -2.05 3.37
C HIS A 144 38.47 -3.32 4.24
N GLN A 145 39.07 -4.43 3.78
CA GLN A 145 39.13 -5.67 4.55
C GLN A 145 39.96 -5.51 5.83
N GLN A 146 41.12 -4.84 5.76
CA GLN A 146 41.98 -4.58 6.92
C GLN A 146 41.30 -3.68 7.96
N ARG A 147 40.48 -2.70 7.57
CA ARG A 147 39.73 -1.87 8.53
C ARG A 147 38.48 -2.56 9.08
N GLN A 148 37.78 -3.36 8.29
CA GLN A 148 36.72 -4.23 8.83
C GLN A 148 37.29 -5.21 9.88
N ALA A 149 38.50 -5.73 9.65
CA ALA A 149 39.23 -6.55 10.61
C ALA A 149 39.74 -5.75 11.83
N ALA A 150 40.25 -4.53 11.64
CA ALA A 150 40.71 -3.67 12.74
C ALA A 150 39.55 -3.19 13.65
N GLY A 151 38.35 -3.01 13.10
CA GLY A 151 37.12 -2.80 13.88
C GLY A 151 36.52 -4.07 14.49
N ALA A 152 37.00 -5.26 14.09
CA ALA A 152 36.55 -6.55 14.60
C ALA A 152 37.36 -7.04 15.83
N GLY A 153 38.39 -6.30 16.26
CA GLY A 153 39.18 -6.59 17.47
C GLY A 153 38.40 -6.53 18.79
N ALA A 154 37.09 -6.31 18.76
CA ALA A 154 36.19 -6.26 19.92
C ALA A 154 35.12 -7.37 19.92
N ARG A 155 35.40 -8.58 19.40
CA ARG A 155 34.36 -9.63 19.26
C ARG A 155 34.83 -11.04 19.63
N ASN A 156 34.51 -11.43 20.87
CA ASN A 156 34.11 -12.80 21.19
C ASN A 156 32.57 -12.96 21.21
N ASN A 157 31.82 -12.01 20.63
CA ASN A 157 30.38 -12.12 20.40
C ASN A 157 30.04 -11.52 19.01
N PRO A 158 29.22 -12.19 18.18
CA PRO A 158 28.72 -11.60 16.95
C PRO A 158 27.82 -10.41 17.28
N PRO A 159 27.90 -9.25 16.60
CA PRO A 159 27.01 -8.15 16.91
C PRO A 159 25.63 -8.45 16.34
N ARG A 160 24.65 -8.27 17.22
CA ARG A 160 23.21 -8.26 16.97
C ARG A 160 22.85 -7.38 15.77
N ASP A 161 21.98 -7.91 14.90
CA ASP A 161 21.06 -7.35 13.87
C ASP A 161 21.41 -6.06 13.07
N SER A 162 22.09 -5.08 13.65
CA SER A 162 22.44 -3.79 13.07
C SER A 162 23.42 -3.86 11.89
N GLN A 163 24.38 -4.79 11.91
CA GLN A 163 25.44 -4.89 10.88
C GLN A 163 25.00 -5.51 9.54
N GLN A 164 23.77 -6.00 9.44
CA GLN A 164 23.21 -6.54 8.20
C GLN A 164 22.23 -5.58 7.50
N LEU A 165 22.11 -4.35 7.99
CA LEU A 165 21.24 -3.34 7.38
C LEU A 165 21.93 -2.67 6.19
N GLY A 166 21.27 -2.69 5.04
CA GLY A 166 21.66 -1.87 3.89
C GLY A 166 22.89 -2.31 3.10
N TRP A 167 23.43 -3.51 3.31
CA TRP A 167 24.62 -4.00 2.60
C TRP A 167 24.43 -4.18 1.07
N ALA A 168 23.19 -4.34 0.61
CA ALA A 168 22.86 -4.53 -0.80
C ALA A 168 22.36 -3.24 -1.49
N ARG A 169 22.36 -2.09 -0.81
CA ARG A 169 21.86 -0.81 -1.36
C ARG A 169 22.56 -0.38 -2.65
N ALA A 170 23.86 -0.63 -2.76
CA ALA A 170 24.64 -0.34 -3.97
C ALA A 170 24.18 -1.13 -5.21
N ARG A 171 23.32 -2.14 -5.05
CA ARG A 171 22.73 -2.93 -6.14
C ARG A 171 21.31 -2.52 -6.48
N ARG A 172 20.73 -1.56 -5.74
CA ARG A 172 19.33 -1.17 -5.90
C ARG A 172 19.10 -0.43 -7.22
N LYS A 173 17.98 -0.76 -7.87
CA LYS A 173 17.53 -0.14 -9.13
C LYS A 173 16.08 0.30 -8.99
N CYS A 174 15.74 1.45 -9.56
CA CYS A 174 14.34 1.87 -9.70
C CYS A 174 13.63 1.02 -10.76
N ASN A 175 12.30 1.04 -10.73
CA ASN A 175 11.42 0.27 -11.59
C ASN A 175 11.67 0.58 -13.07
N GLU A 176 11.92 1.85 -13.42
CA GLU A 176 12.26 2.21 -14.81
C GLU A 176 13.60 1.63 -15.27
N CYS A 177 14.65 1.69 -14.44
CA CYS A 177 15.93 1.06 -14.77
C CYS A 177 15.83 -0.46 -14.88
N LYS A 178 14.97 -1.11 -14.08
CA LYS A 178 14.69 -2.54 -14.20
C LYS A 178 13.99 -2.85 -15.52
N PHE A 179 13.03 -2.00 -15.91
CA PHE A 179 12.29 -2.11 -17.17
C PHE A 179 13.18 -2.02 -18.39
N GLN A 180 13.98 -0.96 -18.49
CA GLN A 180 14.93 -0.76 -19.60
C GLN A 180 15.95 -1.89 -19.74
N ARG A 181 16.23 -2.62 -18.66
CA ARG A 181 17.17 -3.76 -18.64
C ARG A 181 16.50 -5.10 -18.91
N GLY A 182 15.19 -5.12 -19.21
CA GLY A 182 14.44 -6.35 -19.43
C GLY A 182 14.28 -7.21 -18.17
N GLU A 183 14.46 -6.65 -16.96
CA GLU A 183 14.39 -7.44 -15.72
C GLU A 183 12.96 -7.92 -15.41
N PHE A 184 11.95 -7.38 -16.08
CA PHE A 184 10.56 -7.87 -16.03
C PHE A 184 10.27 -8.99 -17.05
N LEU A 185 11.15 -9.24 -18.03
CA LEU A 185 10.94 -10.22 -19.12
C LEU A 185 11.29 -11.68 -18.73
N HIS A 186 12.14 -11.90 -17.72
CA HIS A 186 12.88 -13.17 -17.55
C HIS A 186 12.55 -14.01 -16.29
N THR A 187 11.29 -14.12 -15.89
CA THR A 187 10.89 -15.07 -14.84
C THR A 187 9.72 -15.92 -15.27
N TRP A 188 9.96 -16.72 -16.30
CA TRP A 188 9.05 -17.77 -16.79
C TRP A 188 9.32 -19.13 -16.12
N LEU A 189 10.28 -19.21 -15.19
CA LEU A 189 10.60 -20.44 -14.49
C LEU A 189 9.64 -20.66 -13.31
N GLU A 190 8.56 -21.34 -13.70
CA GLU A 190 8.07 -22.60 -13.12
C GLU A 190 7.81 -22.59 -11.61
N TRP A 191 6.51 -22.70 -11.33
CA TRP A 191 5.84 -23.22 -10.14
C TRP A 191 6.20 -22.55 -8.80
N GLU A 192 5.15 -22.25 -8.02
CA GLU A 192 5.19 -21.69 -6.67
C GLU A 192 5.51 -20.19 -6.54
N TYR A 193 4.44 -19.39 -6.39
CA TYR A 193 4.42 -18.14 -5.61
C TYR A 193 5.32 -16.98 -6.05
N LYS A 194 5.72 -16.87 -7.33
CA LYS A 194 6.52 -15.71 -7.79
C LYS A 194 5.64 -14.50 -8.14
N PHE A 195 6.07 -13.37 -7.58
CA PHE A 195 5.43 -12.04 -7.51
C PHE A 195 4.85 -11.54 -8.85
N PRO A 196 3.79 -10.70 -8.80
CA PRO A 196 3.19 -10.12 -10.00
C PRO A 196 4.22 -9.30 -10.75
N ARG A 197 4.42 -9.63 -12.04
CA ARG A 197 5.30 -8.87 -12.93
C ARG A 197 4.58 -8.24 -14.12
N GLY A 198 3.27 -8.46 -14.26
CA GLY A 198 2.51 -7.94 -15.39
C GLY A 198 2.96 -8.55 -16.71
N THR A 199 2.82 -7.78 -17.78
CA THR A 199 3.32 -8.12 -19.12
C THR A 199 4.53 -7.28 -19.48
N PRO A 200 5.26 -7.63 -20.56
CA PRO A 200 6.27 -6.76 -21.14
C PRO A 200 5.77 -5.34 -21.45
N ALA A 201 4.53 -5.19 -21.95
CA ALA A 201 3.98 -3.87 -22.27
C ALA A 201 3.52 -3.11 -21.02
N VAL A 202 2.93 -3.81 -20.03
CA VAL A 202 2.40 -3.25 -18.79
C VAL A 202 2.99 -3.99 -17.60
N PRO A 203 4.26 -3.72 -17.25
CA PRO A 203 4.89 -4.35 -16.10
C PRO A 203 4.22 -3.87 -14.82
N ILE A 204 4.08 -4.81 -13.87
CA ILE A 204 3.48 -4.57 -12.56
C ILE A 204 4.54 -4.80 -11.48
N GLN A 205 4.58 -3.93 -10.47
CA GLN A 205 5.50 -4.06 -9.34
C GLN A 205 4.78 -3.77 -8.03
N THR A 206 5.12 -4.52 -6.98
CA THR A 206 4.68 -4.26 -5.60
C THR A 206 5.07 -2.85 -5.14
N SER A 207 4.12 -2.17 -4.52
CA SER A 207 4.25 -0.84 -3.93
C SER A 207 4.07 -0.92 -2.41
N ARG A 208 3.70 0.21 -1.78
CA ARG A 208 3.42 0.30 -0.35
C ARG A 208 2.28 -0.62 0.09
N ARG A 209 2.35 -1.04 1.36
CA ARG A 209 1.22 -1.65 2.06
C ARG A 209 0.48 -0.54 2.81
N LEU A 210 -0.83 -0.43 2.59
CA LEU A 210 -1.69 0.57 3.20
C LEU A 210 -2.84 -0.09 3.94
N ALA A 211 -3.18 0.45 5.10
CA ALA A 211 -4.46 0.17 5.72
C ALA A 211 -5.50 1.08 5.05
N PHE A 212 -6.61 0.48 4.64
CA PHE A 212 -7.80 1.21 4.21
C PHE A 212 -8.92 0.85 5.18
N ASN A 213 -9.97 1.67 5.30
CA ASN A 213 -11.16 1.24 6.04
C ASN A 213 -12.04 0.36 5.13
N SER A 214 -12.16 0.74 3.86
CA SER A 214 -13.01 0.08 2.86
C SER A 214 -12.31 -0.16 1.51
N VAL A 215 -12.94 -0.96 0.64
CA VAL A 215 -12.55 -1.05 -0.77
C VAL A 215 -12.76 0.26 -1.52
N LEU A 216 -13.70 1.11 -1.10
CA LEU A 216 -13.89 2.46 -1.65
C LEU A 216 -12.65 3.32 -1.39
N ASP A 217 -12.12 3.33 -0.18
CA ASP A 217 -10.92 4.11 0.16
C ASP A 217 -9.69 3.65 -0.63
N ARG A 218 -9.62 2.36 -0.97
CA ARG A 218 -8.52 1.78 -1.75
C ARG A 218 -8.50 2.29 -3.19
N PHE A 219 -9.66 2.28 -3.85
CA PHE A 219 -9.76 2.57 -5.28
C PHE A 219 -10.11 4.02 -5.56
N PHE A 220 -10.96 4.61 -4.72
CA PHE A 220 -11.51 5.95 -4.81
C PHE A 220 -11.11 6.80 -3.59
N THR A 221 -9.84 6.72 -3.18
CA THR A 221 -9.31 7.46 -2.02
C THR A 221 -9.75 8.93 -2.08
N GLY A 222 -10.19 9.54 -0.98
CA GLY A 222 -10.55 10.96 -0.94
C GLY A 222 -11.68 11.40 -1.88
N LEU A 223 -12.39 10.48 -2.54
CA LEU A 223 -13.58 10.81 -3.33
C LEU A 223 -14.65 11.47 -2.44
N GLU A 224 -14.76 11.04 -1.18
CA GLU A 224 -15.71 11.58 -0.20
C GLU A 224 -15.61 13.10 -0.02
N GLY A 225 -14.41 13.68 -0.14
CA GLY A 225 -14.23 15.14 -0.06
C GLY A 225 -14.75 15.90 -1.29
N SER A 226 -15.15 15.18 -2.35
CA SER A 226 -15.73 15.73 -3.58
C SER A 226 -17.23 15.47 -3.71
N LEU A 227 -17.85 14.77 -2.75
CA LEU A 227 -19.28 14.43 -2.78
C LEU A 227 -20.12 15.50 -2.08
N GLU A 228 -21.24 15.86 -2.68
CA GLU A 228 -22.27 16.74 -2.10
C GLU A 228 -22.99 16.06 -0.94
N SER A 229 -23.14 14.72 -0.97
CA SER A 229 -23.68 13.91 0.13
C SER A 229 -22.86 13.99 1.42
N GLY A 230 -21.66 14.59 1.37
CA GLY A 230 -20.72 14.66 2.46
C GLY A 230 -19.98 13.34 2.73
N PRO A 231 -19.09 13.33 3.73
CA PRO A 231 -18.32 12.15 4.09
C PRO A 231 -19.23 11.05 4.64
N ARG A 232 -18.71 9.82 4.62
CA ARG A 232 -19.41 8.68 5.22
C ARG A 232 -19.77 8.96 6.69
N PRO A 233 -20.99 8.58 7.15
CA PRO A 233 -21.43 8.91 8.50
C PRO A 233 -20.70 8.11 9.60
N PHE A 234 -20.29 6.89 9.27
CA PHE A 234 -19.60 5.97 10.19
C PHE A 234 -18.48 5.21 9.46
N PRO A 235 -17.40 4.81 10.16
CA PRO A 235 -16.42 3.88 9.61
C PRO A 235 -17.09 2.52 9.36
N LEU A 236 -16.69 1.79 8.30
CA LEU A 236 -17.14 0.41 8.14
C LEU A 236 -16.60 -0.43 9.29
N ARG A 237 -17.50 -1.07 10.04
CA ARG A 237 -17.11 -2.18 10.90
C ARG A 237 -16.65 -3.33 10.01
N ARG A 238 -15.52 -3.92 10.36
CA ARG A 238 -15.12 -5.21 9.79
C ARG A 238 -15.62 -6.28 10.74
N ASN A 239 -16.31 -7.28 10.21
CA ASN A 239 -16.63 -8.48 10.97
C ASN A 239 -15.28 -9.16 11.27
N THR A 240 -14.76 -8.97 12.47
CA THR A 240 -13.54 -9.60 12.98
C THR A 240 -13.87 -11.00 13.47
N SER A 241 -14.41 -11.85 12.59
CA SER A 241 -14.83 -13.20 12.99
C SER A 241 -13.69 -14.22 13.04
N THR A 242 -12.42 -13.82 12.97
CA THR A 242 -11.26 -14.70 13.26
C THR A 242 -10.13 -13.97 13.99
N GLY A 243 -9.80 -14.47 15.19
CA GLY A 243 -8.85 -13.91 16.16
C GLY A 243 -7.35 -13.98 15.81
N GLU A 244 -6.97 -14.09 14.53
CA GLU A 244 -5.56 -14.11 14.08
C GLU A 244 -5.20 -12.97 13.11
N SER A 245 -6.14 -12.05 12.83
CA SER A 245 -6.15 -11.23 11.62
C SER A 245 -5.62 -9.79 11.78
N VAL A 246 -4.82 -9.47 12.80
CA VAL A 246 -4.12 -8.17 12.86
C VAL A 246 -3.15 -8.02 11.67
N GLY A 247 -2.56 -9.13 11.20
CA GLY A 247 -1.72 -9.17 9.99
C GLY A 247 -2.49 -8.99 8.66
N GLU A 248 -3.83 -9.06 8.69
CA GLU A 248 -4.70 -8.98 7.52
C GLU A 248 -5.20 -7.56 7.22
N GLN A 249 -4.80 -6.56 8.01
CA GLN A 249 -5.38 -5.21 7.89
C GLN A 249 -4.80 -4.36 6.76
N THR A 250 -3.72 -4.80 6.11
CA THR A 250 -3.01 -4.01 5.10
C THR A 250 -3.10 -4.61 3.70
N TRP A 251 -3.39 -3.74 2.73
CA TRP A 251 -3.47 -4.04 1.31
C TRP A 251 -2.15 -3.77 0.65
N THR A 252 -1.66 -4.72 -0.14
CA THR A 252 -0.54 -4.45 -1.05
C THR A 252 -1.05 -3.60 -2.21
N MET A 253 -0.46 -2.43 -2.38
CA MET A 253 -0.66 -1.59 -3.57
C MET A 253 0.31 -2.01 -4.66
N TYR A 254 -0.01 -1.70 -5.90
CA TYR A 254 0.81 -2.05 -7.07
C TYR A 254 1.01 -0.83 -7.95
N MET A 255 2.24 -0.68 -8.46
CA MET A 255 2.59 0.27 -9.51
C MET A 255 2.58 -0.45 -10.85
N MET A 256 2.03 0.19 -11.87
CA MET A 256 2.00 -0.30 -13.25
C MET A 256 2.60 0.78 -14.16
N ARG A 257 3.46 0.38 -15.11
CA ARG A 257 3.97 1.32 -16.12
C ARG A 257 2.93 1.44 -17.24
N CYS A 258 2.48 2.66 -17.52
CA CYS A 258 1.56 2.89 -18.62
C CYS A 258 2.32 2.84 -19.96
N PRO A 259 1.86 2.07 -20.96
CA PRO A 259 2.53 1.99 -22.26
C PRO A 259 2.34 3.28 -23.08
N GLY A 260 1.27 4.05 -22.83
CA GLY A 260 0.97 5.28 -23.59
C GLY A 260 1.68 6.55 -23.11
N CYS A 261 2.14 6.61 -21.86
CA CYS A 261 2.88 7.77 -21.32
C CYS A 261 4.15 7.40 -20.56
N GLU A 262 4.48 6.11 -20.47
CA GLU A 262 5.69 5.59 -19.86
C GLU A 262 5.85 5.86 -18.35
N ARG A 263 4.83 6.45 -17.72
CA ARG A 263 4.83 6.73 -16.28
C ARG A 263 4.39 5.51 -15.48
N TRP A 264 5.06 5.30 -14.35
CA TRP A 264 4.63 4.38 -13.31
C TRP A 264 3.51 5.03 -12.49
N GLN A 265 2.36 4.39 -12.42
CA GLN A 265 1.20 4.87 -11.66
C GLN A 265 0.59 3.72 -10.86
N GLU A 266 -0.14 4.05 -9.79
CA GLU A 266 -0.83 3.02 -9.01
C GLU A 266 -1.93 2.33 -9.82
N GLN A 267 -2.19 1.05 -9.50
CA GLN A 267 -3.15 0.21 -10.21
C GLN A 267 -4.54 0.83 -10.41
N ARG A 268 -5.00 1.68 -9.48
CA ARG A 268 -6.31 2.34 -9.60
C ARG A 268 -6.40 3.27 -10.81
N ALA A 269 -5.28 3.82 -11.29
CA ALA A 269 -5.22 4.60 -12.52
C ALA A 269 -5.54 3.76 -13.78
N PHE A 270 -5.53 2.43 -13.65
CA PHE A 270 -5.85 1.47 -14.70
C PHE A 270 -7.20 0.79 -14.46
N ARG A 271 -7.96 1.25 -13.44
CA ARG A 271 -9.34 0.83 -13.13
C ARG A 271 -9.44 -0.69 -12.88
N ILE A 272 -8.50 -1.20 -12.09
CA ILE A 272 -8.32 -2.63 -11.79
C ILE A 272 -7.93 -2.86 -10.32
N GLY A 273 -8.35 -4.00 -9.79
CA GLY A 273 -7.83 -4.60 -8.55
C GLY A 273 -8.66 -5.81 -8.15
N GLY A 274 -8.77 -6.08 -6.84
CA GLY A 274 -9.70 -7.08 -6.29
C GLY A 274 -10.26 -6.69 -4.92
N GLN A 275 -11.21 -7.49 -4.43
CA GLN A 275 -11.98 -7.25 -3.20
C GLN A 275 -11.34 -7.81 -1.92
N SER A 276 -10.26 -8.59 -2.04
CA SER A 276 -9.55 -9.18 -0.89
C SER A 276 -8.18 -8.54 -0.70
N ASN A 277 -7.79 -8.30 0.54
CA ASN A 277 -6.43 -7.90 0.96
C ASN A 277 -5.33 -8.86 0.45
N ARG A 278 -5.69 -10.14 0.21
CA ARG A 278 -4.82 -11.18 -0.34
C ARG A 278 -4.83 -11.20 -1.87
N TRP A 279 -5.70 -10.41 -2.53
CA TRP A 279 -5.74 -10.31 -3.98
C TRP A 279 -4.41 -9.82 -4.53
N ARG A 280 -3.95 -10.45 -5.61
CA ARG A 280 -2.72 -10.10 -6.32
C ARG A 280 -3.05 -9.99 -7.81
N PRO A 281 -2.46 -9.01 -8.52
CA PRO A 281 -2.47 -9.04 -9.97
C PRO A 281 -1.77 -10.31 -10.48
N MET A 282 -2.14 -10.77 -11.66
CA MET A 282 -1.68 -12.02 -12.32
C MET A 282 -0.29 -12.51 -11.93
N ALA A 283 -0.19 -13.77 -11.50
CA ALA A 283 1.06 -14.41 -11.10
C ALA A 283 1.83 -15.07 -12.27
N GLN A 284 1.32 -15.05 -13.51
CA GLN A 284 1.82 -15.92 -14.59
C GLN A 284 2.14 -15.23 -15.93
N GLY A 285 2.14 -13.90 -16.01
CA GLY A 285 2.62 -13.19 -17.22
C GLY A 285 1.78 -13.36 -18.49
N GLU A 286 0.63 -14.02 -18.43
CA GLU A 286 -0.23 -14.32 -19.58
C GLU A 286 -0.96 -13.09 -20.17
N GLY A 287 -0.73 -11.89 -19.64
CA GLY A 287 -1.37 -10.66 -20.11
C GLY A 287 -2.89 -10.61 -20.02
N LEU A 288 -3.51 -11.63 -19.44
CA LEU A 288 -4.95 -11.77 -19.38
C LEU A 288 -5.44 -11.66 -17.95
N LEU A 289 -6.24 -10.66 -17.64
CA LEU A 289 -6.86 -10.58 -16.32
C LEU A 289 -8.23 -11.24 -16.37
N ARG A 290 -8.30 -12.48 -15.85
CA ARG A 290 -9.57 -13.17 -15.61
C ARG A 290 -10.29 -12.73 -14.34
N TYR A 291 -9.71 -11.82 -13.55
CA TYR A 291 -10.21 -11.46 -12.22
C TYR A 291 -10.10 -9.95 -11.95
N ALA A 292 -10.70 -9.14 -12.81
CA ALA A 292 -10.81 -7.70 -12.58
C ALA A 292 -12.01 -7.40 -11.67
N LEU A 293 -11.69 -6.88 -10.50
CA LEU A 293 -12.49 -6.34 -9.39
C LEU A 293 -13.89 -6.85 -9.09
N LEU A 294 -14.81 -7.07 -10.01
CA LEU A 294 -16.15 -7.55 -9.65
C LEU A 294 -16.77 -8.41 -10.73
N SER A 295 -16.48 -9.71 -10.73
CA SER A 295 -17.50 -10.65 -11.14
C SER A 295 -17.21 -12.13 -10.82
N SER A 296 -18.29 -12.80 -10.46
CA SER A 296 -18.65 -14.17 -10.83
C SER A 296 -19.17 -14.24 -12.29
N ASP A 297 -18.81 -13.26 -13.13
CA ASP A 297 -19.24 -13.09 -14.52
C ASP A 297 -18.09 -13.59 -15.39
N PRO A 298 -18.22 -14.80 -15.97
CA PRO A 298 -17.16 -15.46 -16.72
C PRO A 298 -16.74 -14.69 -17.99
N ASP A 299 -17.47 -13.65 -18.38
CA ASP A 299 -17.36 -13.03 -19.70
C ASP A 299 -16.47 -11.77 -19.75
N ILE A 300 -15.99 -11.25 -18.61
CA ILE A 300 -15.16 -10.02 -18.60
C ILE A 300 -13.68 -10.37 -18.59
N GLN A 301 -13.15 -10.57 -19.79
CA GLN A 301 -11.73 -10.76 -20.05
C GLN A 301 -11.09 -9.41 -20.41
N LEU A 302 -10.15 -8.93 -19.58
CA LEU A 302 -9.38 -7.71 -19.86
C LEU A 302 -7.94 -8.06 -20.28
N VAL A 303 -7.46 -7.41 -21.33
CA VAL A 303 -6.09 -7.55 -21.81
C VAL A 303 -5.19 -6.49 -21.17
N LEU A 304 -4.17 -6.92 -20.42
CA LEU A 304 -3.21 -6.04 -19.74
C LEU A 304 -2.48 -5.12 -20.71
N ASP A 305 -2.07 -5.62 -21.88
CA ASP A 305 -1.30 -4.87 -22.88
C ASP A 305 -2.06 -3.66 -23.45
N GLU A 306 -3.39 -3.73 -23.42
CA GLU A 306 -4.29 -2.66 -23.86
C GLU A 306 -4.58 -1.65 -22.74
N MET A 307 -4.22 -1.96 -21.48
CA MET A 307 -4.53 -1.06 -20.37
C MET A 307 -3.79 0.27 -20.49
N ARG A 308 -4.54 1.34 -20.19
CA ARG A 308 -4.06 2.72 -20.16
C ARG A 308 -4.36 3.35 -18.80
N CYS A 309 -3.45 4.21 -18.34
CA CYS A 309 -3.77 5.08 -17.20
C CYS A 309 -4.92 6.02 -17.55
N ASN A 310 -5.62 6.60 -16.57
CA ASN A 310 -6.77 7.49 -16.79
C ASN A 310 -6.51 8.58 -17.84
N HIS A 311 -5.36 9.25 -17.78
CA HIS A 311 -4.97 10.29 -18.73
C HIS A 311 -4.80 9.76 -20.17
N CYS A 312 -4.09 8.65 -20.35
CA CYS A 312 -3.92 8.04 -21.67
C CYS A 312 -5.25 7.48 -22.20
N PHE A 313 -6.08 6.93 -21.32
CA PHE A 313 -7.40 6.41 -21.67
C PHE A 313 -8.32 7.53 -22.18
N VAL A 314 -8.33 8.69 -21.52
CA VAL A 314 -9.12 9.85 -21.98
C VAL A 314 -8.62 10.38 -23.32
N ARG A 315 -7.31 10.42 -23.53
CA ARG A 315 -6.74 10.82 -24.82
C ARG A 315 -7.15 9.88 -25.96
N GLU A 316 -7.34 8.60 -25.66
CA GLU A 316 -7.65 7.56 -26.65
C GLU A 316 -9.16 7.39 -26.88
N HIS A 317 -9.98 7.46 -25.82
CA HIS A 317 -11.41 7.14 -25.86
C HIS A 317 -12.34 8.28 -25.41
N GLY A 318 -11.78 9.43 -25.00
CA GLY A 318 -12.55 10.58 -24.52
C GLY A 318 -12.95 10.50 -23.05
N ARG A 319 -13.44 11.64 -22.53
CA ARG A 319 -13.87 11.80 -21.13
C ARG A 319 -15.11 10.95 -20.82
N ASP A 320 -16.08 10.92 -21.73
CA ASP A 320 -17.34 10.18 -21.55
C ASP A 320 -17.10 8.68 -21.37
N ALA A 321 -16.17 8.10 -22.14
CA ALA A 321 -15.81 6.70 -22.01
C ALA A 321 -15.13 6.41 -20.66
N LEU A 322 -14.29 7.33 -20.18
CA LEU A 322 -13.69 7.21 -18.85
C LEU A 322 -14.78 7.28 -17.78
N GLY A 323 -15.71 8.24 -17.88
CA GLY A 323 -16.84 8.40 -16.97
C GLY A 323 -17.68 7.13 -16.87
N LYS A 324 -18.09 6.54 -18.00
CA LYS A 324 -18.81 5.25 -18.04
C LYS A 324 -18.04 4.09 -17.43
N THR A 325 -16.71 4.08 -17.56
CA THR A 325 -15.87 3.01 -17.00
C THR A 325 -15.70 3.18 -15.49
N LEU A 326 -15.50 4.42 -15.03
CA LEU A 326 -15.40 4.74 -13.60
C LEU A 326 -16.74 4.56 -12.89
N LEU A 327 -17.86 4.92 -13.51
CA LEU A 327 -19.21 4.71 -12.95
C LEU A 327 -19.48 3.22 -12.76
N ARG A 328 -19.22 2.39 -13.77
CA ARG A 328 -19.31 0.92 -13.62
C ARG A 328 -18.38 0.42 -12.53
N PHE A 329 -17.17 0.95 -12.45
CA PHE A 329 -16.20 0.54 -11.44
C PHE A 329 -16.66 0.92 -10.02
N LEU A 330 -17.18 2.13 -9.83
CA LEU A 330 -17.70 2.60 -8.54
C LEU A 330 -18.98 1.87 -8.15
N GLY A 331 -19.95 1.72 -9.06
CA GLY A 331 -21.22 1.06 -8.77
C GLY A 331 -21.00 -0.35 -8.23
N ARG A 332 -20.05 -1.07 -8.81
CA ARG A 332 -19.61 -2.36 -8.32
C ARG A 332 -18.97 -2.30 -6.91
N VAL A 333 -18.13 -1.30 -6.62
CA VAL A 333 -17.61 -1.08 -5.26
C VAL A 333 -18.76 -0.78 -4.28
N ILE A 334 -19.76 -0.01 -4.70
CA ILE A 334 -20.96 0.31 -3.90
C ILE A 334 -21.80 -0.94 -3.65
N GLU A 335 -22.01 -1.80 -4.64
CA GLU A 335 -22.71 -3.08 -4.50
C GLU A 335 -22.06 -3.96 -3.45
N GLN A 336 -20.73 -4.09 -3.49
CA GLN A 336 -19.97 -4.87 -2.50
C GLN A 336 -20.14 -4.30 -1.08
N LEU A 337 -19.99 -2.98 -0.92
CA LEU A 337 -20.16 -2.35 0.39
C LEU A 337 -21.61 -2.42 0.88
N SER A 338 -22.59 -2.40 -0.03
CA SER A 338 -24.00 -2.59 0.29
C SER A 338 -24.29 -4.02 0.76
N LEU A 339 -23.61 -5.02 0.17
CA LEU A 339 -23.68 -6.40 0.63
C LEU A 339 -23.08 -6.56 2.03
N GLU A 340 -21.93 -5.93 2.30
CA GLU A 340 -21.31 -5.93 3.63
C GLU A 340 -22.22 -5.26 4.68
N ALA A 341 -22.80 -4.10 4.35
CA ALA A 341 -23.77 -3.41 5.21
C ALA A 341 -25.01 -4.29 5.47
N ARG A 342 -25.53 -4.96 4.44
CA ARG A 342 -26.65 -5.90 4.58
C ARG A 342 -26.31 -7.04 5.54
N GLN A 343 -25.16 -7.70 5.34
CA GLN A 343 -24.73 -8.79 6.21
C GLN A 343 -24.70 -8.34 7.67
N GLN A 344 -24.22 -7.12 7.94
CA GLN A 344 -24.22 -6.55 9.29
C GLN A 344 -25.63 -6.27 9.82
N LEU A 345 -26.57 -5.80 9.00
CA LEU A 345 -27.97 -5.59 9.39
C LEU A 345 -28.71 -6.90 9.70
N GLU A 346 -28.28 -8.00 9.06
CA GLU A 346 -28.93 -9.31 9.16
C GLU A 346 -28.27 -10.24 10.20
N GLN A 347 -27.03 -9.95 10.59
CA GLN A 347 -26.18 -10.82 11.41
C GLN A 347 -26.84 -11.28 12.72
N GLY A 348 -27.48 -10.37 13.46
CA GLY A 348 -28.06 -10.71 14.77
C GLY A 348 -29.28 -11.64 14.70
N TRP A 349 -29.92 -11.77 13.52
CA TRP A 349 -31.01 -12.73 13.34
C TRP A 349 -30.50 -14.17 13.40
N CYS A 350 -29.28 -14.45 12.91
CA CYS A 350 -28.67 -15.77 12.99
C CYS A 350 -28.50 -16.21 14.46
N THR A 351 -27.96 -15.35 15.31
CA THR A 351 -27.78 -15.60 16.74
C THR A 351 -29.12 -15.81 17.44
N THR A 352 -30.13 -15.03 17.07
CA THR A 352 -31.49 -15.13 17.62
C THR A 352 -32.16 -16.48 17.30
N VAL A 353 -31.90 -17.05 16.12
CA VAL A 353 -32.43 -18.36 15.70
C VAL A 353 -31.84 -19.51 16.50
N HIS A 354 -30.56 -19.42 16.88
CA HIS A 354 -29.82 -20.54 17.45
C HIS A 354 -29.77 -20.57 18.98
N ASN A 355 -30.21 -19.49 19.65
CA ASN A 355 -30.14 -19.37 21.10
C ASN A 355 -31.49 -19.55 21.80
N HIS A 356 -31.44 -19.78 23.11
CA HIS A 356 -32.63 -20.01 23.92
C HIS A 356 -33.42 -18.72 24.10
N ILE A 357 -34.72 -18.76 23.75
CA ILE A 357 -35.68 -17.68 23.96
C ILE A 357 -36.67 -18.13 25.05
N PRO A 358 -36.97 -17.32 26.08
CA PRO A 358 -37.90 -17.72 27.13
C PRO A 358 -39.30 -17.96 26.56
N LYS A 359 -40.01 -18.97 27.09
CA LYS A 359 -41.30 -19.45 26.55
C LYS A 359 -42.32 -18.34 26.22
N PRO A 360 -42.51 -17.29 27.05
CA PRO A 360 -43.47 -16.23 26.74
C PRO A 360 -43.19 -15.47 25.44
N TYR A 361 -41.91 -15.39 25.04
CA TYR A 361 -41.46 -14.59 23.89
C TYR A 361 -41.25 -15.41 22.61
N VAL A 362 -41.20 -16.76 22.71
CA VAL A 362 -40.93 -17.66 21.57
C VAL A 362 -41.86 -17.40 20.39
N LYS A 363 -43.15 -17.17 20.65
CA LYS A 363 -44.14 -16.93 19.60
C LYS A 363 -43.84 -15.63 18.84
N GLN A 364 -43.58 -14.54 19.55
CA GLN A 364 -43.31 -13.23 18.97
C GLN A 364 -41.99 -13.23 18.18
N VAL A 365 -40.93 -13.83 18.75
CA VAL A 365 -39.64 -13.98 18.05
C VAL A 365 -39.81 -14.82 16.78
N ARG A 366 -40.60 -15.89 16.81
CA ARG A 366 -40.88 -16.69 15.60
C ARG A 366 -41.62 -15.89 14.54
N GLU A 367 -42.66 -15.14 14.90
CA GLU A 367 -43.41 -14.29 13.97
C GLU A 367 -42.51 -13.24 13.31
N MET A 368 -41.56 -12.67 14.05
CA MET A 368 -40.56 -11.75 13.51
C MET A 368 -39.56 -12.43 12.57
N LEU A 369 -39.06 -13.61 12.95
CA LEU A 369 -38.18 -14.42 12.08
C LEU A 369 -38.89 -14.84 10.80
N GLU A 370 -40.19 -15.15 10.84
CA GLU A 370 -40.99 -15.45 9.66
C GLU A 370 -41.19 -14.22 8.74
N ARG A 371 -41.31 -13.01 9.31
CA ARG A 371 -41.35 -11.76 8.53
C ARG A 371 -39.99 -11.49 7.88
N TYR A 372 -38.91 -11.68 8.63
CA TYR A 372 -37.53 -11.61 8.12
C TYR A 372 -37.29 -12.61 6.98
N TRP A 373 -37.58 -13.89 7.20
CA TRP A 373 -37.35 -14.95 6.22
C TRP A 373 -38.26 -14.84 4.99
N ARG A 374 -39.48 -14.30 5.10
CA ARG A 374 -40.30 -13.99 3.92
C ARG A 374 -39.63 -12.96 3.01
N GLY A 375 -39.01 -11.92 3.58
CA GLY A 375 -38.21 -10.97 2.81
C GLY A 375 -36.90 -11.57 2.28
N ASP A 376 -36.25 -12.43 3.07
CA ASP A 376 -34.96 -13.05 2.72
C ASP A 376 -35.09 -14.17 1.66
N TYR A 377 -36.19 -14.94 1.64
CA TYR A 377 -36.43 -16.00 0.66
C TYR A 377 -36.57 -15.46 -0.78
N GLU A 378 -37.22 -14.31 -0.95
CA GLU A 378 -37.33 -13.63 -2.25
C GLU A 378 -35.97 -13.06 -2.70
N MET A 379 -35.13 -12.59 -1.76
CA MET A 379 -33.79 -12.10 -2.05
C MET A 379 -32.74 -13.20 -2.32
N ARG A 380 -32.78 -14.34 -1.61
CA ARG A 380 -31.81 -15.45 -1.77
C ARG A 380 -31.88 -16.17 -3.12
N ARG A 381 -32.96 -15.97 -3.90
CA ARG A 381 -33.04 -16.39 -5.31
C ARG A 381 -32.18 -15.53 -6.26
N GLY A 382 -31.39 -14.58 -5.75
CA GLY A 382 -30.46 -13.78 -6.54
C GLY A 382 -31.14 -12.71 -7.40
N LEU A 383 -32.39 -12.36 -7.09
CA LEU A 383 -33.21 -11.47 -7.93
C LEU A 383 -33.13 -9.99 -7.54
N LEU A 384 -32.68 -9.62 -6.34
CA LEU A 384 -32.66 -8.21 -5.89
C LEU A 384 -31.48 -7.87 -4.98
N CYS A 385 -30.88 -6.71 -5.23
CA CYS A 385 -30.09 -5.97 -4.25
C CYS A 385 -30.98 -5.54 -3.07
N MET A 386 -30.40 -5.27 -1.89
CA MET A 386 -31.17 -4.71 -0.78
C MET A 386 -31.91 -3.45 -1.25
N THR A 387 -33.21 -3.35 -0.96
CA THR A 387 -34.05 -2.20 -1.32
C THR A 387 -34.28 -1.29 -0.12
N TYR A 388 -34.76 -0.07 -0.35
CA TYR A 388 -35.19 0.84 0.72
C TYR A 388 -36.29 0.23 1.60
N SER A 389 -37.23 -0.50 1.00
CA SER A 389 -38.32 -1.17 1.74
C SER A 389 -37.80 -2.31 2.63
N HIS A 390 -36.81 -3.07 2.15
CA HIS A 390 -36.18 -4.14 2.95
C HIS A 390 -35.44 -3.55 4.15
N ALA A 391 -34.61 -2.52 3.93
CA ALA A 391 -33.92 -1.84 5.02
C ALA A 391 -34.89 -1.28 6.07
N ALA A 392 -35.98 -0.64 5.64
CA ALA A 392 -37.03 -0.15 6.55
C ALA A 392 -37.72 -1.29 7.32
N THR A 393 -37.96 -2.44 6.67
CA THR A 393 -38.53 -3.63 7.33
C THR A 393 -37.58 -4.17 8.39
N LEU A 394 -36.28 -4.28 8.08
CA LEU A 394 -35.28 -4.74 9.02
C LEU A 394 -35.17 -3.80 10.23
N ARG A 395 -35.27 -2.47 10.04
CA ARG A 395 -35.28 -1.50 11.14
C ARG A 395 -36.46 -1.72 12.09
N VAL A 396 -37.66 -1.87 11.53
CA VAL A 396 -38.88 -2.11 12.33
C VAL A 396 -38.73 -3.39 13.15
N LEU A 397 -38.26 -4.47 12.51
CA LEU A 397 -38.00 -5.73 13.20
C LEU A 397 -36.93 -5.56 14.28
N TYR A 398 -35.85 -4.84 14.01
CA TYR A 398 -34.80 -4.58 15.00
C TYR A 398 -35.33 -3.83 16.23
N GLU A 399 -36.14 -2.78 16.06
CA GLU A 399 -36.70 -2.02 17.20
C GLU A 399 -37.71 -2.85 18.01
N GLU A 400 -38.54 -3.66 17.34
CA GLU A 400 -39.40 -4.66 17.99
C GLU A 400 -38.54 -5.64 18.82
N PHE A 401 -37.44 -6.14 18.24
CA PHE A 401 -36.55 -7.09 18.90
C PHE A 401 -35.84 -6.46 20.09
N LYS A 402 -35.34 -5.23 19.97
CA LYS A 402 -34.65 -4.50 21.03
C LYS A 402 -35.55 -4.25 22.24
N THR A 403 -36.81 -3.95 21.99
CA THR A 403 -37.83 -3.82 23.04
C THR A 403 -38.01 -5.16 23.77
N MET A 404 -38.20 -6.25 23.01
CA MET A 404 -38.32 -7.59 23.59
C MET A 404 -37.04 -8.02 24.32
N TRP A 405 -35.86 -7.72 23.79
CA TRP A 405 -34.57 -8.01 24.40
C TRP A 405 -34.50 -7.44 25.81
N THR A 406 -34.93 -6.18 25.98
CA THR A 406 -34.99 -5.52 27.29
C THR A 406 -35.92 -6.25 28.26
N MET A 407 -37.06 -6.77 27.77
CA MET A 407 -38.00 -7.55 28.59
C MET A 407 -37.44 -8.95 28.91
N MET A 408 -36.83 -9.63 27.94
CA MET A 408 -36.23 -10.96 28.11
C MET A 408 -35.13 -10.95 29.17
N ARG A 409 -34.30 -9.89 29.21
CA ARG A 409 -33.25 -9.72 30.22
C ARG A 409 -33.74 -9.68 31.66
N THR A 410 -35.00 -9.31 31.88
CA THR A 410 -35.62 -9.30 33.22
C THR A 410 -36.29 -10.63 33.57
N HIS A 411 -36.35 -11.58 32.64
CA HIS A 411 -37.04 -12.84 32.82
C HIS A 411 -36.13 -13.88 33.52
N PRO A 412 -36.62 -14.60 34.56
CA PRO A 412 -35.79 -15.54 35.34
C PRO A 412 -35.15 -16.66 34.51
N ASP A 413 -35.85 -17.14 33.48
CA ASP A 413 -35.38 -18.25 32.62
C ASP A 413 -34.48 -17.79 31.46
N PHE A 414 -34.12 -16.51 31.38
CA PHE A 414 -33.31 -16.01 30.27
C PHE A 414 -31.81 -16.17 30.53
N VAL A 415 -31.12 -16.81 29.59
CA VAL A 415 -29.67 -17.03 29.62
C VAL A 415 -29.02 -16.04 28.66
N GLU A 416 -28.56 -14.91 29.19
CA GLU A 416 -28.00 -13.81 28.39
C GLU A 416 -26.58 -14.12 27.89
N GLU A 417 -25.83 -14.95 28.62
CA GLU A 417 -24.39 -15.18 28.41
C GLU A 417 -24.06 -15.58 26.97
N LYS A 418 -24.85 -16.47 26.37
CA LYS A 418 -24.61 -16.94 25.00
C LYS A 418 -24.75 -15.86 23.94
N PHE A 419 -25.56 -14.84 24.20
CA PHE A 419 -25.70 -13.69 23.32
C PHE A 419 -24.57 -12.68 23.54
N LEU A 420 -24.12 -12.51 24.79
CA LEU A 420 -23.02 -11.61 25.13
C LEU A 420 -21.66 -12.13 24.64
N GLU A 421 -21.50 -13.45 24.55
CA GLU A 421 -20.33 -14.11 23.97
C GLU A 421 -20.22 -13.88 22.45
N ASP A 422 -21.34 -13.60 21.78
CA ASP A 422 -21.37 -13.30 20.35
C ASP A 422 -21.09 -11.80 20.10
N THR A 423 -19.84 -11.49 19.79
CA THR A 423 -19.41 -10.11 19.50
C THR A 423 -20.15 -9.48 18.32
N ASP A 424 -20.53 -10.29 17.33
CA ASP A 424 -21.22 -9.82 16.13
C ASP A 424 -22.68 -9.50 16.45
N PHE A 425 -23.35 -10.34 17.27
CA PHE A 425 -24.67 -10.02 17.82
C PHE A 425 -24.65 -8.75 18.65
N MET A 426 -23.66 -8.57 19.52
CA MET A 426 -23.55 -7.36 20.33
C MET A 426 -23.26 -6.10 19.51
N ALA A 427 -22.48 -6.22 18.44
CA ALA A 427 -22.29 -5.15 17.48
C ALA A 427 -23.60 -4.80 16.76
N TRP A 428 -24.34 -5.80 16.28
CA TRP A 428 -25.66 -5.62 15.68
C TRP A 428 -26.64 -4.95 16.64
N LEU A 429 -26.74 -5.45 17.88
CA LEU A 429 -27.67 -4.96 18.88
C LEU A 429 -27.40 -3.50 19.27
N ASN A 430 -26.13 -3.13 19.44
CA ASN A 430 -25.77 -1.79 19.93
C ASN A 430 -25.58 -0.76 18.81
N CYS A 431 -25.24 -1.22 17.60
CA CYS A 431 -24.70 -0.37 16.54
C CYS A 431 -25.47 -0.54 15.22
N TYR A 432 -26.70 -1.06 15.25
CA TYR A 432 -27.56 -1.27 14.08
C TYR A 432 -27.66 -0.07 13.13
N HIS A 433 -27.74 1.13 13.71
CA HIS A 433 -27.86 2.39 12.97
C HIS A 433 -26.63 2.69 12.08
N GLU A 434 -25.45 2.13 12.39
CA GLU A 434 -24.22 2.37 11.61
C GLU A 434 -24.29 1.74 10.21
N PRO A 435 -24.43 0.40 10.03
CA PRO A 435 -24.54 -0.20 8.71
C PRO A 435 -25.76 0.29 7.93
N GLU A 436 -26.84 0.66 8.63
CA GLU A 436 -28.02 1.25 7.99
C GLU A 436 -27.72 2.62 7.39
N ALA A 437 -27.11 3.52 8.17
CA ALA A 437 -26.72 4.84 7.69
C ALA A 437 -25.71 4.74 6.54
N ILE A 438 -24.77 3.79 6.62
CA ILE A 438 -23.80 3.51 5.56
C ILE A 438 -24.53 3.05 4.28
N TYR A 439 -25.50 2.14 4.38
CA TYR A 439 -26.27 1.69 3.23
C TYR A 439 -27.01 2.84 2.55
N PHE A 440 -27.71 3.70 3.30
CA PHE A 440 -28.40 4.84 2.72
C PHE A 440 -27.46 5.86 2.11
N TRP A 441 -26.32 6.12 2.77
CA TRP A 441 -25.27 6.97 2.22
C TRP A 441 -24.75 6.41 0.89
N LEU A 442 -24.42 5.12 0.80
CA LEU A 442 -23.97 4.47 -0.43
C LEU A 442 -24.95 4.65 -1.60
N ARG A 443 -26.26 4.55 -1.33
CA ARG A 443 -27.31 4.78 -2.35
C ARG A 443 -27.40 6.24 -2.78
N GLU A 444 -27.14 7.18 -1.89
CA GLU A 444 -27.11 8.59 -2.28
C GLU A 444 -25.85 8.90 -3.10
N VAL A 445 -24.68 8.36 -2.73
CA VAL A 445 -23.45 8.45 -3.53
C VAL A 445 -23.67 7.89 -4.93
N GLU A 446 -24.30 6.73 -5.05
CA GLU A 446 -24.66 6.12 -6.35
C GLU A 446 -25.47 7.09 -7.22
N ARG A 447 -26.56 7.65 -6.67
CA ARG A 447 -27.43 8.60 -7.39
C ARG A 447 -26.72 9.91 -7.74
N GLU A 448 -25.93 10.44 -6.83
CA GLU A 448 -25.18 11.69 -7.03
C GLU A 448 -24.21 11.55 -8.21
N VAL A 449 -23.45 10.45 -8.22
CA VAL A 449 -22.46 10.18 -9.25
C VAL A 449 -23.11 9.80 -10.58
N GLU A 450 -24.26 9.13 -10.57
CA GLU A 450 -25.06 8.89 -11.78
C GLU A 450 -25.58 10.20 -12.41
N ARG A 451 -25.98 11.18 -11.59
CA ARG A 451 -26.43 12.50 -12.07
C ARG A 451 -25.28 13.33 -12.63
N ASN A 452 -24.07 13.19 -12.08
CA ASN A 452 -22.89 13.92 -12.53
C ASN A 452 -21.64 13.02 -12.66
N PRO A 453 -21.55 12.16 -13.69
CA PRO A 453 -20.40 11.26 -13.85
C PRO A 453 -19.07 11.99 -14.10
N ASP A 454 -19.10 13.26 -14.53
CA ASP A 454 -17.89 14.05 -14.77
C ASP A 454 -17.14 14.32 -13.46
N MET A 455 -17.78 14.28 -12.30
CA MET A 455 -17.08 14.38 -11.01
C MET A 455 -16.06 13.26 -10.83
N LEU A 456 -16.37 12.03 -11.27
CA LEU A 456 -15.42 10.92 -11.22
C LEU A 456 -14.27 11.13 -12.19
N VAL A 457 -14.55 11.70 -13.36
CA VAL A 457 -13.53 12.01 -14.36
C VAL A 457 -12.61 13.11 -13.84
N ALA A 458 -13.16 14.18 -13.28
CA ALA A 458 -12.42 15.26 -12.64
C ALA A 458 -11.57 14.75 -11.47
N TRP A 459 -12.13 13.91 -10.59
CA TRP A 459 -11.39 13.25 -9.51
C TRP A 459 -10.26 12.36 -10.05
N ALA A 460 -10.52 11.59 -11.11
CA ALA A 460 -9.56 10.64 -11.68
C ALA A 460 -8.40 11.30 -12.44
N LEU A 461 -8.63 12.48 -13.02
CA LEU A 461 -7.63 13.25 -13.78
C LEU A 461 -6.95 14.34 -12.94
N GLY A 462 -7.65 14.93 -11.97
CA GLY A 462 -7.09 15.91 -11.04
C GLY A 462 -6.01 15.32 -10.13
N ARG A 463 -5.95 13.99 -10.06
CA ARG A 463 -4.85 13.26 -9.47
C ARG A 463 -3.81 12.96 -10.53
N ASP A 464 -2.75 13.75 -10.51
CA ASP A 464 -1.56 13.40 -11.27
C ASP A 464 -1.07 12.02 -10.76
N GLY A 465 -0.70 11.12 -11.66
CA GLY A 465 -0.18 9.80 -11.25
C GLY A 465 1.08 9.85 -10.37
N ALA A 466 1.64 11.06 -10.21
CA ALA A 466 2.74 11.43 -9.33
C ALA A 466 2.30 12.18 -8.06
N SER A 467 1.04 12.61 -7.90
CA SER A 467 0.55 13.45 -6.78
C SER A 467 0.10 12.65 -5.54
N LEU A 468 0.60 11.43 -5.40
CA LEU A 468 0.81 10.81 -4.08
C LEU A 468 2.32 10.71 -3.80
N ALA A 469 3.10 11.56 -4.47
CA ALA A 469 4.31 12.13 -3.92
C ALA A 469 3.96 13.22 -2.88
#